data_AF-A0A2J0U9B5-F1
#
_entry.id   AF-A0A2J0U9B5-F1
#
_cell.length_a   1.000
_cell.length_b   1.000
_cell.length_c   1.000
_cell.angle_alpha   90.00
_cell.angle_beta   90.00
_cell.angle_gamma   90.00
#
_symmetry.space_group_name_H-M   'P 1'
#
loop_
_entity.id
_entity.type
_entity.pdbx_description
1 polymer ?
#
loop_
_entity_poly.entity_id
_entity_poly.type
_entity_poly.pdbx_seq_one_letter_code
_entity_poly.pdbx_strand_id
1 'polypeptide(L)'
;MANDSSRTLADNVRRLMEAAGDTQAKVAKRAGLAQRSVGNVVTYGTTHETSPTLRTVDGIADAYGVPVWMLLLDQVPLEVLQSPELARLIDNYIKAPASARANIDRVADAEVRYAEIPGVPSRKTG
;
A
#
# COMPACT_ATOMS: atom_id res chain seq x y z
N MET A 1 4.10 1.44 -17.76
CA MET A 1 3.69 0.03 -17.93
C MET A 1 2.28 -0.12 -17.38
N ALA A 2 1.37 -0.79 -18.08
CA ALA A 2 0.04 -1.04 -17.54
C ALA A 2 0.18 -2.03 -16.38
N ASN A 3 0.00 -1.55 -15.16
CA ASN A 3 0.06 -2.40 -13.99
C ASN A 3 -1.27 -3.17 -13.87
N ASP A 4 -1.20 -4.50 -13.79
CA ASP A 4 -2.37 -5.32 -13.47
C ASP A 4 -2.72 -5.09 -12.00
N SER A 5 -3.76 -4.28 -11.75
CA SER A 5 -4.17 -3.90 -10.41
C SER A 5 -4.57 -5.10 -9.55
N SER A 6 -5.13 -6.15 -10.15
CA SER A 6 -5.46 -7.38 -9.43
C SER A 6 -4.20 -8.14 -9.01
N ARG A 7 -3.15 -8.12 -9.83
CA ARG A 7 -1.84 -8.69 -9.48
C ARG A 7 -1.18 -7.90 -8.36
N THR A 8 -1.16 -6.56 -8.46
CA THR A 8 -0.61 -5.70 -7.40
C THR A 8 -1.32 -5.90 -6.07
N LEU A 9 -2.66 -5.96 -6.09
CA LEU A 9 -3.45 -6.30 -4.92
C LEU A 9 -3.02 -7.65 -4.33
N ALA A 10 -2.93 -8.69 -5.16
CA ALA A 10 -2.54 -10.02 -4.71
C ALA A 10 -1.15 -10.04 -4.07
N ASP A 11 -0.18 -9.35 -4.68
CA ASP A 11 1.19 -9.26 -4.20
C ASP A 11 1.28 -8.52 -2.86
N ASN A 12 0.60 -7.38 -2.74
CA ASN A 12 0.54 -6.62 -1.48
C ASN A 12 -0.18 -7.39 -0.37
N VAL A 13 -1.28 -8.10 -0.68
CA VAL A 13 -1.99 -8.93 0.31
C VAL A 13 -1.13 -10.10 0.78
N ARG A 14 -0.37 -10.75 -0.12
CA ARG A 14 0.59 -11.81 0.27
C ARG A 14 1.66 -11.28 1.22
N ARG A 15 2.27 -10.14 0.88
CA ARG A 15 3.30 -9.49 1.73
C ARG A 15 2.76 -9.12 3.10
N LEU A 16 1.54 -8.59 3.19
CA LEU A 16 0.88 -8.28 4.46
C LEU A 16 0.60 -9.54 5.29
N MET A 17 0.14 -10.62 4.64
CA MET A 17 -0.08 -11.91 5.30
C MET A 17 1.21 -12.50 5.87
N GLU A 18 2.27 -12.52 5.06
CA GLU A 18 3.58 -13.02 5.46
C GLU A 18 4.14 -12.23 6.64
N ALA A 19 4.09 -10.90 6.57
CA ALA A 19 4.57 -10.02 7.62
C ALA A 19 3.83 -10.19 8.96
N ALA A 20 2.52 -10.46 8.90
CA ALA A 20 1.68 -10.65 10.08
C ALA A 20 1.60 -12.12 10.55
N GLY A 21 2.23 -13.06 9.85
CA GLY A 21 2.10 -14.50 10.12
C GLY A 21 0.66 -15.01 9.97
N ASP A 22 -0.11 -14.42 9.06
CA ASP A 22 -1.54 -14.68 8.92
C ASP A 22 -1.85 -15.78 7.90
N THR A 23 -2.81 -16.63 8.24
CA THR A 23 -3.40 -17.58 7.28
C THR A 23 -4.60 -16.93 6.56
N GLN A 24 -4.95 -17.45 5.38
CA GLN A 24 -6.13 -16.97 4.63
C GLN A 24 -7.41 -17.01 5.48
N ALA A 25 -7.55 -18.04 6.33
CA ALA A 25 -8.69 -18.18 7.24
C ALA A 25 -8.73 -17.07 8.30
N LYS A 26 -7.58 -16.69 8.86
CA LYS A 26 -7.48 -15.62 9.86
C LYS A 26 -7.79 -14.25 9.25
N VAL A 27 -7.28 -13.98 8.05
CA VAL A 27 -7.62 -12.78 7.28
C VAL A 27 -9.11 -12.74 6.97
N ALA A 28 -9.66 -13.82 6.42
CA ALA A 28 -11.08 -13.90 6.05
C ALA A 28 -12.00 -13.66 7.25
N LYS A 29 -11.67 -14.22 8.42
CA LYS A 29 -12.40 -13.99 9.66
C LYS A 29 -12.40 -12.51 10.07
N ARG A 30 -11.25 -11.84 10.04
CA ARG A 30 -11.16 -10.39 10.35
C ARG A 30 -11.88 -9.53 9.32
N ALA A 31 -11.80 -9.91 8.05
CA ALA A 31 -12.39 -9.22 6.92
C ALA A 31 -13.92 -9.43 6.78
N GLY A 32 -14.51 -10.38 7.53
CA GLY A 32 -15.91 -10.76 7.34
C GLY A 32 -16.19 -11.39 5.97
N LEU A 33 -15.20 -12.09 5.40
CA LEU A 33 -15.25 -12.71 4.07
C LEU A 33 -15.23 -14.24 4.15
N ALA A 34 -15.63 -14.89 3.06
CA ALA A 34 -15.36 -16.32 2.90
C ALA A 34 -13.86 -16.56 2.71
N GLN A 35 -13.30 -17.62 3.30
CA GLN A 35 -11.88 -17.97 3.12
C GLN A 35 -11.51 -18.10 1.64
N ARG A 36 -12.40 -18.68 0.82
CA ARG A 36 -12.20 -18.79 -0.63
C ARG A 36 -12.03 -17.43 -1.31
N SER A 37 -12.72 -16.38 -0.85
CA SER A 37 -12.57 -15.03 -1.42
C SER A 37 -11.15 -14.49 -1.20
N VAL A 38 -10.58 -14.69 0.00
CA VAL A 38 -9.18 -14.33 0.28
C VAL A 38 -8.22 -15.22 -0.50
N GLY A 39 -8.49 -16.51 -0.57
CA GLY A 39 -7.72 -17.48 -1.36
C GLY A 39 -7.60 -17.07 -2.83
N ASN A 40 -8.74 -16.73 -3.45
CA ASN A 40 -8.82 -16.27 -4.83
C ASN A 40 -7.99 -15.01 -5.08
N VAL A 41 -7.97 -14.06 -4.13
CA VAL A 41 -7.11 -12.87 -4.21
C VAL A 41 -5.64 -13.27 -4.20
N VAL A 42 -5.20 -14.05 -3.22
CA VAL A 42 -3.77 -14.36 -3.08
C VAL A 42 -3.25 -15.29 -4.17
N THR A 43 -4.10 -16.09 -4.82
CA THR A 43 -3.72 -16.92 -5.95
C THR A 43 -3.96 -16.26 -7.31
N TYR A 44 -4.36 -14.99 -7.34
CA TYR A 44 -4.52 -14.26 -8.58
C TYR A 44 -3.19 -14.19 -9.34
N GLY A 45 -3.24 -14.47 -10.64
CA GLY A 45 -2.07 -14.47 -11.51
C GLY A 45 -1.15 -15.69 -11.36
N THR A 46 -1.55 -16.70 -10.56
CA THR A 46 -0.90 -18.01 -10.46
C THR A 46 -1.86 -19.14 -10.83
N THR A 47 -2.96 -19.30 -10.09
CA THR A 47 -3.98 -20.35 -10.32
C THR A 47 -5.40 -19.80 -10.42
N HIS A 48 -5.57 -18.49 -10.25
CA HIS A 48 -6.84 -17.81 -10.40
C HIS A 48 -6.68 -16.54 -11.25
N GLU A 49 -7.69 -16.19 -12.03
CA GLU A 49 -7.67 -15.02 -12.93
C GLU A 49 -8.93 -14.16 -12.80
N THR A 50 -9.82 -14.45 -11.84
CA THR A 50 -11.00 -13.62 -11.62
C THR A 50 -10.66 -12.46 -10.69
N SER A 51 -10.93 -11.24 -11.16
CA SER A 51 -10.77 -10.04 -10.35
C SER A 51 -11.67 -10.08 -9.12
N PRO A 52 -11.17 -9.67 -7.94
CA PRO A 52 -11.97 -9.60 -6.74
C PRO A 52 -13.02 -8.50 -6.83
N THR A 53 -14.11 -8.67 -6.09
CA THR A 53 -15.13 -7.62 -5.93
C THR A 53 -14.59 -6.50 -5.04
N LEU A 54 -15.10 -5.27 -5.20
CA LEU A 54 -14.75 -4.14 -4.31
C LEU A 54 -14.98 -4.51 -2.83
N ARG A 55 -16.09 -5.15 -2.50
CA ARG A 55 -16.37 -5.67 -1.15
C ARG A 55 -15.25 -6.57 -0.60
N THR A 56 -14.64 -7.39 -1.45
CA THR A 56 -13.51 -8.25 -1.04
C THR A 56 -12.28 -7.40 -0.76
N VAL A 57 -12.01 -6.40 -1.60
CA VAL A 57 -10.89 -5.48 -1.41
C VAL A 57 -11.07 -4.64 -0.14
N ASP A 58 -12.24 -4.05 0.06
CA ASP A 58 -12.61 -3.27 1.25
C ASP A 58 -12.41 -4.10 2.53
N GLY A 59 -12.96 -5.31 2.58
CA GLY A 59 -12.84 -6.16 3.77
C GLY A 59 -11.39 -6.56 4.08
N ILE A 60 -10.56 -6.78 3.06
CA ILE A 60 -9.13 -7.06 3.26
C ILE A 60 -8.39 -5.81 3.74
N ALA A 61 -8.66 -4.65 3.15
CA ALA A 61 -8.08 -3.37 3.54
C ALA A 61 -8.39 -3.05 5.01
N ASP A 62 -9.65 -3.19 5.40
CA ASP A 62 -10.13 -3.02 6.78
C ASP A 62 -9.46 -4.01 7.75
N ALA A 63 -9.28 -5.27 7.34
CA ALA A 63 -8.63 -6.29 8.17
C ALA A 63 -7.16 -5.97 8.49
N TYR A 64 -6.50 -5.13 7.67
CA TYR A 64 -5.14 -4.64 7.89
C TYR A 64 -5.09 -3.18 8.35
N GLY A 65 -6.23 -2.50 8.47
CA GLY A 65 -6.29 -1.09 8.87
C GLY A 65 -5.64 -0.14 7.85
N VAL A 66 -5.64 -0.50 6.56
CA VAL A 66 -5.06 0.30 5.48
C VAL A 66 -6.16 0.80 4.53
N PRO A 67 -6.04 2.00 3.95
CA PRO A 67 -6.91 2.43 2.86
C PRO A 67 -6.79 1.51 1.63
N VAL A 68 -7.91 1.27 0.95
CA VAL A 68 -7.98 0.41 -0.26
C VAL A 68 -6.96 0.80 -1.34
N TRP A 69 -6.81 2.09 -1.60
CA TRP A 69 -5.89 2.58 -2.63
C TRP A 69 -4.42 2.24 -2.33
N MET A 70 -4.04 2.03 -1.06
CA MET A 70 -2.67 1.60 -0.71
C MET A 70 -2.39 0.17 -1.17
N LEU A 71 -3.40 -0.70 -1.17
CA LEU A 71 -3.26 -2.08 -1.68
C LEU A 71 -3.03 -2.11 -3.20
N LEU A 72 -3.36 -1.04 -3.92
CA LEU A 72 -3.24 -0.92 -5.37
C LEU A 72 -1.96 -0.20 -5.82
N LEU A 73 -1.10 0.23 -4.88
CA LEU A 73 0.19 0.83 -5.20
C LEU A 73 1.20 -0.26 -5.55
N ASP A 74 1.79 -0.14 -6.73
CA ASP A 74 2.90 -1.00 -7.15
C ASP A 74 4.17 -0.67 -6.37
N GLN A 75 4.98 -1.68 -6.10
CA GLN A 75 6.31 -1.55 -5.50
C GLN A 75 6.37 -0.72 -4.20
N VAL A 76 5.25 -0.58 -3.49
CA VAL A 76 5.22 0.13 -2.21
C VAL A 76 6.02 -0.64 -1.16
N PRO A 77 6.98 -0.03 -0.46
CA PRO A 77 7.69 -0.70 0.64
C PRO A 77 6.71 -1.16 1.71
N LEU A 78 6.97 -2.31 2.35
CA LEU A 78 6.02 -2.93 3.28
C LEU A 78 5.81 -2.03 4.51
N GLU A 79 6.87 -1.38 4.98
CA GLU A 79 6.88 -0.40 6.05
C GLU A 79 6.02 0.83 5.74
N VAL A 80 5.92 1.22 4.46
CA VAL A 80 5.04 2.29 4.01
C VAL A 80 3.61 1.79 3.91
N LEU A 81 3.41 0.56 3.39
CA LEU A 81 2.09 -0.06 3.25
C LEU A 81 1.40 -0.25 4.62
N GLN A 82 2.16 -0.54 5.67
CA GLN A 82 1.66 -0.72 7.04
C GLN A 82 1.59 0.59 7.85
N SER A 83 2.10 1.70 7.30
CA SER A 83 2.16 2.99 7.97
C SER A 83 0.91 3.83 7.72
N PRO A 84 0.39 4.54 8.72
CA PRO A 84 -0.60 5.59 8.51
C PRO A 84 0.01 6.85 7.85
N GLU A 85 1.34 6.92 7.73
CA GLU A 85 2.04 8.17 7.38
C GLU A 85 1.71 8.65 5.97
N LEU A 86 1.65 7.72 5.00
CA LEU A 86 1.33 8.05 3.62
C LEU A 86 -0.12 8.51 3.48
N ALA A 87 -1.06 7.84 4.15
CA ALA A 87 -2.46 8.26 4.18
C ALA A 87 -2.61 9.67 4.78
N ARG A 88 -1.91 9.95 5.88
CA ARG A 88 -1.87 11.29 6.49
C ARG A 88 -1.23 12.33 5.55
N LEU A 89 -0.16 11.97 4.84
CA LEU A 89 0.48 12.87 3.86
C LEU A 89 -0.50 13.25 2.74
N ILE A 90 -1.21 12.29 2.18
CA ILE A 90 -2.20 12.54 1.13
C ILE A 90 -3.36 13.41 1.65
N ASP A 91 -3.90 13.12 2.83
CA ASP A 91 -4.96 13.92 3.45
C ASP A 91 -4.51 15.38 3.67
N ASN A 92 -3.30 15.57 4.20
CA ASN A 92 -2.70 16.90 4.36
C ASN A 92 -2.51 17.61 3.00
N TYR A 93 -2.06 16.90 1.97
CA TYR A 93 -1.84 17.46 0.63
C TYR A 93 -3.16 17.95 0.00
N ILE A 94 -4.23 17.16 0.12
CA ILE A 94 -5.57 17.52 -0.37
C ILE A 94 -6.07 18.81 0.31
N LYS A 95 -5.88 18.92 1.63
CA LYS A 95 -6.34 20.06 2.44
C LYS A 95 -5.47 21.31 2.29
N ALA A 96 -4.22 21.17 1.88
CA ALA A 96 -3.28 22.28 1.78
C ALA A 96 -3.68 23.29 0.68
N PRO A 97 -3.43 24.60 0.86
CA PRO A 97 -3.58 25.57 -0.22
C PRO A 97 -2.56 25.32 -1.35
N ALA A 98 -2.80 25.88 -2.53
CA ALA A 98 -1.94 25.67 -3.70
C ALA A 98 -0.46 26.02 -3.46
N SER A 99 -0.18 27.11 -2.72
CA SER A 99 1.18 27.51 -2.36
C SER A 99 1.89 26.50 -1.44
N ALA A 100 1.15 25.89 -0.51
CA ALA A 100 1.69 24.84 0.36
C ALA A 100 1.93 23.53 -0.39
N ARG A 101 1.03 23.14 -1.31
CA ARG A 101 1.25 21.98 -2.19
C ARG A 101 2.52 22.14 -3.03
N ALA A 102 2.71 23.30 -3.66
CA ALA A 102 3.93 23.59 -4.44
C ALA A 102 5.21 23.47 -3.59
N ASN A 103 5.15 23.85 -2.30
CA ASN A 103 6.28 23.65 -1.40
C ASN A 103 6.49 22.18 -1.03
N ILE A 104 5.41 21.41 -0.83
CA ILE A 104 5.49 19.95 -0.60
C ILE A 104 6.14 19.26 -1.80
N ASP A 105 5.69 19.57 -3.02
CA ASP A 105 6.24 19.02 -4.25
C ASP A 105 7.75 19.33 -4.35
N ARG A 106 8.13 20.60 -4.13
CA ARG A 106 9.54 21.03 -4.16
C ARG A 106 10.41 20.28 -3.15
N VAL A 107 9.92 20.03 -1.94
CA VAL A 107 10.66 19.29 -0.91
C VAL A 107 10.77 17.82 -1.30
N ALA A 108 9.66 17.19 -1.71
CA ALA A 108 9.67 15.79 -2.13
C ALA A 108 10.68 15.54 -3.27
N ASP A 109 10.68 16.39 -4.30
CA ASP A 109 11.63 16.31 -5.42
C ASP A 109 13.08 16.51 -4.97
N ALA A 110 13.31 17.43 -4.03
CA ALA A 110 14.64 17.71 -3.50
C ALA A 110 15.19 16.52 -2.71
N GLU A 111 14.39 15.90 -1.84
CA GLU A 111 14.81 14.76 -1.02
C GLU A 111 15.16 13.53 -1.88
N VAL A 112 14.37 13.23 -2.92
CA VAL A 112 14.69 12.15 -3.87
C VAL A 112 16.00 12.44 -4.61
N ARG A 113 16.17 13.67 -5.10
CA ARG A 113 17.41 14.07 -5.79
C ARG A 113 18.64 13.99 -4.88
N TYR A 114 18.52 14.39 -3.61
CA TYR A 114 19.65 14.31 -2.67
C TYR A 114 20.00 12.86 -2.30
N ALA A 115 19.01 11.96 -2.25
CA ALA A 115 19.26 10.54 -2.04
C ALA A 115 20.07 9.90 -3.18
N GLU A 116 19.97 10.43 -4.40
CA GLU A 116 20.70 9.94 -5.59
C GLU A 116 22.15 10.46 -5.70
N ILE A 117 22.59 11.40 -4.85
CA ILE A 117 23.96 11.91 -4.85
C ILE A 117 24.82 11.08 -3.88
N PRO A 118 25.77 10.25 -4.36
CA PRO A 118 26.61 9.45 -3.48
C PRO A 118 27.55 10.37 -2.66
N GLY A 119 27.48 10.29 -1.32
CA GLY A 119 28.53 10.81 -0.44
C GLY A 119 28.23 12.10 0.36
N VAL A 120 26.99 12.60 0.39
CA VAL A 120 26.64 13.69 1.33
C VAL A 120 26.22 13.09 2.67
N PRO A 121 26.95 13.30 3.78
CA PRO A 121 26.56 12.77 5.08
C PRO A 121 25.25 13.41 5.53
N SER A 122 24.26 12.58 5.82
CA SER A 122 22.99 13.00 6.41
C SER A 122 23.28 13.80 7.69
N ARG A 123 22.87 15.08 7.72
CA ARG A 123 23.08 15.94 8.88
C ARG A 123 22.37 15.31 10.08
N LYS A 124 23.15 14.75 11.01
CA LYS A 124 22.67 14.46 12.36
C LYS A 124 22.24 15.79 12.99
N THR A 125 20.94 16.02 13.07
CA THR A 125 20.38 17.02 13.98
C THR A 125 20.36 16.41 15.38
N GLY A 126 21.14 17.01 16.28
CA GLY A 126 21.12 16.73 17.72
C GLY A 126 20.01 17.46 18.44
#